data_AF-A0A7C1FX15-F1
#
_entry.id   AF-A0A7C1FX15-F1
#
_cell.length_a   1.000
_cell.length_b   1.000
_cell.length_c   1.000
_cell.angle_alpha   90.00
_cell.angle_beta   90.00
_cell.angle_gamma   90.00
#
_symmetry.space_group_name_H-M   'P 1'
#
loop_
_entity.id
_entity.type
_entity.pdbx_description
1 polymer ?
#
loop_
_entity_poly.entity_id
_entity_poly.type
_entity_poly.pdbx_seq_one_letter_code
_entity_poly.pdbx_strand_id
1 'polypeptide(L)'
;MEIRRYDSDGTLEAAYFNPRQIKVAKAAWRRQGESIRIMVELRDVGYPGSTYNLVYHADQDILAGEYFQAATGATYQVEFVRYQPMR
;
A
#
# COMPACT_ATOMS: atom_id res chain seq x y z
N MET A 1 5.92 -1.81 -2.73
CA MET A 1 4.50 -2.05 -3.03
C MET A 1 4.35 -2.20 -4.53
N GLU A 2 3.57 -3.15 -5.01
CA GLU A 2 3.19 -3.30 -6.42
C GLU A 2 1.67 -3.23 -6.50
N ILE A 3 1.13 -2.34 -7.34
CA ILE A 3 -0.31 -2.29 -7.67
C ILE A 3 -0.50 -2.98 -9.01
N ARG A 4 -1.30 -4.06 -9.04
CA ARG A 4 -1.47 -4.92 -10.22
C ARG A 4 -2.74 -4.62 -11.00
N ARG A 5 -3.83 -4.37 -10.28
CA ARG A 5 -5.15 -4.08 -10.85
C ARG A 5 -5.93 -3.19 -9.89
N TYR A 6 -6.78 -2.33 -10.45
CA TYR A 6 -7.79 -1.58 -9.71
C TYR A 6 -9.10 -1.59 -10.50
N ASP A 7 -10.23 -1.68 -9.82
CA ASP A 7 -11.56 -1.67 -10.43
C ASP A 7 -12.41 -0.52 -9.89
N SER A 8 -13.40 -0.06 -10.66
CA SER A 8 -14.24 1.10 -10.32
C SER A 8 -15.09 0.93 -9.06
N ASP A 9 -15.23 -0.30 -8.56
CA ASP A 9 -15.95 -0.62 -7.32
C ASP A 9 -15.10 -0.43 -6.05
N GLY A 10 -13.83 -0.03 -6.19
CA GLY A 10 -12.89 0.15 -5.10
C GLY A 10 -12.00 -1.06 -4.81
N THR A 11 -12.16 -2.15 -5.57
CA THR A 11 -11.28 -3.32 -5.50
C THR A 11 -9.88 -2.95 -5.98
N LEU A 12 -8.87 -3.42 -5.26
CA LEU A 12 -7.45 -3.24 -5.57
C LEU A 12 -6.73 -4.58 -5.39
N GLU A 13 -5.95 -4.98 -6.39
CA GLU A 13 -5.00 -6.08 -6.26
C GLU A 13 -3.60 -5.50 -6.07
N ALA A 14 -2.97 -5.85 -4.96
CA ALA A 14 -1.62 -5.41 -4.60
C ALA A 14 -0.73 -6.58 -4.19
N ALA A 15 0.57 -6.40 -4.34
CA ALA A 15 1.59 -7.28 -3.79
C ALA A 15 2.63 -6.48 -3.00
N TYR A 16 3.20 -7.14 -2.01
CA TYR A 16 4.21 -6.55 -1.14
C TYR A 16 5.35 -7.53 -0.88
N PHE A 17 6.58 -7.01 -0.89
CA PHE A 17 7.81 -7.80 -0.76
C PHE A 17 8.76 -7.12 0.24
N ASN A 18 9.20 -7.86 1.26
CA ASN A 18 10.20 -7.40 2.25
C ASN A 18 10.84 -8.57 3.04
N PRO A 19 12.00 -9.13 2.61
CA PRO A 19 12.49 -9.17 1.23
C PRO A 19 11.74 -10.20 0.36
N ARG A 20 11.07 -11.18 0.99
CA ARG A 20 10.17 -12.13 0.32
C ARG A 20 8.76 -11.57 0.24
N GLN A 21 7.91 -12.19 -0.55
CA GLN A 21 6.49 -11.84 -0.61
C GLN A 21 5.85 -11.99 0.77
N ILE A 22 5.02 -11.02 1.13
CA ILE A 22 4.16 -11.05 2.31
C ILE A 22 2.71 -11.05 1.81
N LYS A 23 1.89 -11.93 2.37
CA LYS A 23 0.49 -12.05 1.96
C LYS A 23 -0.29 -10.75 2.24
N VAL A 24 -0.83 -10.18 1.18
CA VAL A 24 -1.85 -9.12 1.23
C VAL A 24 -3.19 -9.79 1.53
N ALA A 25 -3.77 -9.50 2.68
CA ALA A 25 -5.08 -10.02 3.07
C ALA A 25 -6.23 -9.18 2.49
N LYS A 26 -6.01 -7.87 2.39
CA LYS A 26 -6.97 -6.93 1.84
C LYS A 26 -6.23 -5.78 1.18
N ALA A 27 -6.77 -5.32 0.06
CA ALA A 27 -6.37 -4.09 -0.59
C ALA A 27 -7.62 -3.41 -1.14
N ALA A 28 -7.71 -2.10 -0.98
CA ALA A 28 -8.81 -1.31 -1.52
C ALA A 28 -8.32 0.09 -1.87
N TRP A 29 -9.03 0.72 -2.80
CA TRP A 29 -8.83 2.12 -3.11
C TRP A 29 -10.16 2.87 -3.06
N ARG A 30 -10.08 4.18 -2.80
CA ARG A 30 -11.23 5.07 -2.89
C ARG A 30 -10.81 6.46 -3.32
N ARG A 31 -11.72 7.19 -3.95
CA ARG A 31 -11.59 8.63 -4.14
C ARG A 31 -12.14 9.37 -2.92
N GLN A 32 -11.39 10.37 -2.43
CA GLN A 32 -11.80 11.24 -1.34
C GLN A 32 -11.50 12.69 -1.74
N GLY A 33 -12.50 13.39 -2.25
CA GLY A 33 -12.30 14.67 -2.94
C GLY A 33 -11.45 14.46 -4.20
N GLU A 34 -10.37 15.21 -4.32
CA GLU A 34 -9.41 15.09 -5.42
C GLU A 34 -8.35 13.99 -5.17
N SER A 35 -8.25 13.48 -3.94
CA SER A 35 -7.24 12.49 -3.58
C SER A 35 -7.70 11.06 -3.86
N ILE A 36 -6.75 10.21 -4.28
CA ILE A 36 -6.91 8.75 -4.29
C ILE A 36 -6.27 8.20 -3.02
N ARG A 37 -7.03 7.44 -2.23
CA ARG A 37 -6.52 6.74 -1.05
C ARG A 37 -6.44 5.25 -1.31
N ILE A 38 -5.38 4.63 -0.80
CA ILE A 38 -5.14 3.20 -0.86
C ILE A 38 -5.00 2.68 0.57
N MET A 39 -5.67 1.57 0.87
CA MET A 39 -5.46 0.81 2.09
C MET A 39 -5.01 -0.59 1.73
N VAL A 40 -3.95 -1.08 2.40
CA VAL A 40 -3.45 -2.46 2.25
C VAL A 40 -3.26 -3.06 3.64
N GLU A 41 -3.72 -4.29 3.83
CA GLU A 41 -3.53 -5.07 5.04
C GLU A 41 -2.66 -6.30 4.73
N LEU A 42 -1.61 -6.46 5.53
CA LEU A 42 -0.68 -7.59 5.48
C LEU A 42 -1.01 -8.60 6.59
N ARG A 43 -1.29 -9.86 6.21
CA ARG A 43 -1.45 -10.96 7.16
C ARG A 43 -0.60 -12.16 6.76
N ASP A 44 0.52 -12.33 7.45
CA ASP A 44 1.48 -13.41 7.24
C ASP A 44 2.32 -13.65 8.51
N VAL A 45 3.27 -14.57 8.46
CA VAL A 45 4.24 -14.81 9.55
C VAL A 45 5.02 -13.52 9.84
N GLY A 46 4.90 -13.02 11.07
CA GLY A 46 5.49 -11.74 11.49
C GLY A 46 4.64 -10.50 11.19
N TYR A 47 3.49 -10.67 10.53
CA TYR A 47 2.58 -9.58 10.13
C TYR A 47 1.15 -9.93 10.58
N PRO A 48 0.74 -9.64 11.82
CA PRO A 48 -0.58 -10.03 12.34
C PRO A 48 -1.73 -9.11 11.90
N GLY A 49 -1.59 -8.39 10.78
CA GLY A 49 -2.51 -7.32 10.35
C GLY A 49 -1.87 -5.94 10.26
N SER A 50 -0.62 -5.87 9.78
CA SER A 50 0.03 -4.56 9.55
C SER A 50 -0.65 -3.84 8.39
N THR A 51 -0.78 -2.52 8.45
CA THR A 51 -1.53 -1.77 7.42
C THR A 51 -0.71 -0.67 6.79
N TYR A 52 -0.98 -0.41 5.51
CA TYR A 52 -0.61 0.82 4.84
C TYR A 52 -1.86 1.64 4.60
N ASN A 53 -1.83 2.92 4.95
CA ASN A 53 -2.85 3.90 4.58
C ASN A 53 -2.16 5.03 3.81
N LEU A 54 -2.36 5.04 2.49
CA LEU A 54 -1.59 5.85 1.57
C LEU A 54 -2.49 6.78 0.77
N VAL A 55 -1.93 7.92 0.36
CA VAL A 55 -2.49 8.86 -0.60
C VAL A 55 -1.61 8.84 -1.84
N TYR A 56 -2.23 8.81 -3.02
CA TYR A 56 -1.51 9.01 -4.28
C TYR A 56 -1.34 10.50 -4.57
N HIS A 57 -0.09 10.92 -4.72
CA HIS A 57 0.32 12.28 -5.08
C HIS A 57 0.71 12.30 -6.55
N ALA A 58 -0.22 12.74 -7.41
CA ALA A 58 -0.07 12.67 -8.87
C ALA A 58 1.01 13.64 -9.41
N ASP A 59 1.29 14.72 -8.69
CA ASP A 59 2.34 15.69 -9.01
C ASP A 59 3.75 15.09 -8.85
N GLN A 60 3.90 14.13 -7.94
CA GLN A 60 5.17 13.47 -7.63
C GLN A 60 5.22 12.01 -8.12
N ASP A 61 4.09 11.44 -8.53
CA ASP A 61 3.93 10.03 -8.90
C ASP A 61 4.38 9.07 -7.79
N ILE A 62 3.95 9.37 -6.54
CA ILE A 62 4.24 8.58 -5.34
C ILE A 62 2.98 8.17 -4.59
N LEU A 63 3.09 7.12 -3.78
CA LEU A 63 2.17 6.82 -2.68
C LEU A 63 2.82 7.18 -1.36
N ALA A 64 2.23 8.09 -0.58
CA ALA A 64 2.76 8.51 0.71
C ALA A 64 1.73 8.34 1.83
N GLY A 65 2.18 8.05 3.05
CA GLY A 65 1.31 7.98 4.22
C GLY A 65 1.88 7.08 5.30
N GLU A 66 1.01 6.35 5.99
CA GLU A 66 1.37 5.64 7.21
C GLU A 66 1.48 4.13 7.00
N TYR A 67 2.51 3.54 7.59
CA TYR A 67 2.64 2.11 7.84
C TYR A 67 2.47 1.82 9.33
N PHE A 68 1.43 1.06 9.70
CA PHE A 68 1.25 0.54 11.05
C PHE A 68 1.81 -0.88 11.16
N GLN A 69 2.85 -1.05 11.97
CA GLN A 69 3.49 -2.33 12.26
C GLN A 69 2.77 -3.02 13.42
N ALA A 70 1.79 -3.88 13.09
CA ALA A 70 0.91 -4.50 14.09
C ALA A 70 1.64 -5.37 15.14
N ALA A 71 2.82 -5.92 14.82
CA ALA A 71 3.59 -6.74 15.76
C ALA A 71 4.20 -5.92 16.91
N THR A 72 4.50 -4.63 16.68
CA THR A 72 5.15 -3.74 17.65
C THR A 72 4.22 -2.62 18.12
N GLY A 73 3.14 -2.35 17.39
CA GLY A 73 2.24 -1.22 17.63
C GLY A 73 2.78 0.13 17.15
N ALA A 74 3.91 0.15 16.45
CA ALA A 74 4.53 1.37 15.94
C ALA A 74 3.92 1.82 14.60
N THR A 75 3.91 3.14 14.37
CA THR A 75 3.51 3.74 13.09
C THR A 75 4.68 4.53 12.50
N TYR A 76 4.87 4.41 11.20
CA TYR A 76 5.94 5.07 10.45
C TYR A 76 5.36 5.82 9.25
N GLN A 77 5.94 6.98 8.93
CA GLN A 77 5.70 7.62 7.63
C GLN A 77 6.50 6.88 6.56
N VAL A 78 5.87 6.58 5.44
CA VAL A 78 6.45 5.83 4.34
C VAL A 78 6.07 6.44 3.00
N GLU A 79 6.96 6.25 2.03
CA GLU A 79 6.74 6.64 0.64
C GLU A 79 7.08 5.45 -0.26
N PHE A 80 6.26 5.24 -1.29
CA PHE A 80 6.55 4.35 -2.39
C PHE A 80 6.67 5.18 -3.66
N VAL A 81 7.85 5.15 -4.27
CA VAL A 81 8.12 5.75 -5.56
C VAL A 81 7.82 4.75 -6.68
N ARG A 82 7.36 5.24 -7.84
CA ARG A 82 7.18 4.37 -9.01
C ARG A 82 8.52 3.80 -9.44
N TYR A 83 8.62 2.47 -9.45
CA TYR A 83 9.79 1.80 -10.01
C TYR A 83 9.77 1.92 -11.54
N GLN A 84 10.81 2.54 -12.09
CA GLN A 84 11.07 2.58 -13.52
C GLN A 84 12.35 1.77 -13.78
N PRO A 85 12.26 0.55 -14.32
CA PRO A 85 13.47 -0.15 -14.74
C PRO A 85 14.13 0.67 -15.85
N MET A 86 15.43 0.94 -15.71
CA MET A 86 16.24 1.42 -16.82
C MET A 86 16.17 0.37 -17.93
N ARG A 87 15.86 0.81 -19.16
CA ARG A 87 15.77 -0.05 -20.34
C ARG A 87 17.11 -0.66 -20.70
#